data_AF-A0A7Y6UYM4-F1
#
_entry.id   AF-A0A7Y6UYM4-F1
#
_cell.length_a   1.000
_cell.length_b   1.000
_cell.length_c   1.000
_cell.angle_alpha   90.00
_cell.angle_beta   90.00
_cell.angle_gamma   90.00
#
_symmetry.space_group_name_H-M   'P 1'
#
loop_
_entity.id
_entity.type
_entity.pdbx_description
1 polymer ?
#
loop_
_entity_poly.entity_id
_entity_poly.type
_entity_poly.pdbx_seq_one_letter_code
_entity_poly.pdbx_strand_id
1 'polypeptide(L)'
;MFELNKDYNRDSIHAAVGGNKESFLPAHRGKIVAACLRPELNPKAPEYIVCNSGAAARAAGHTLSRQSAPIPVFIRQDTDRYRFVGHYTAQESFTTQNECAPYTQGTGFTAAQVSRVIRMRPHRSE
;
A
#
# COMPACT_ATOMS: atom_id res chain seq x y z
N MET A 1 17.70 -0.19 7.48
CA MET A 1 16.92 1.05 7.24
C MET A 1 16.85 1.26 5.73
N PHE A 2 15.72 1.71 5.18
CA PHE A 2 15.59 2.00 3.75
C PHE A 2 16.04 3.43 3.44
N GLU A 3 16.66 3.64 2.29
CA GLU A 3 17.13 4.95 1.81
C GLU A 3 16.15 5.53 0.80
N LEU A 4 15.76 6.79 0.99
CA LEU A 4 14.79 7.46 0.12
C LEU A 4 15.25 7.45 -1.34
N ASN A 5 14.33 7.16 -2.25
CA ASN A 5 14.55 7.03 -3.70
C ASN A 5 15.46 5.87 -4.15
N LYS A 6 15.92 5.02 -3.22
CA LYS A 6 16.65 3.80 -3.56
C LYS A 6 15.69 2.69 -3.97
N ASP A 7 16.14 1.89 -4.91
CA ASP A 7 15.40 0.76 -5.46
C ASP A 7 15.78 -0.53 -4.73
N TYR A 8 14.76 -1.34 -4.42
CA TYR A 8 14.85 -2.61 -3.71
C TYR A 8 14.05 -3.68 -4.45
N ASN A 9 14.46 -4.94 -4.31
CA ASN A 9 13.68 -6.08 -4.81
C ASN A 9 12.80 -6.68 -3.70
N ARG A 10 11.92 -7.62 -4.06
CA ARG A 10 10.99 -8.21 -3.07
C ARG A 10 11.70 -9.01 -1.98
N ASP A 11 12.83 -9.65 -2.28
CA ASP A 11 13.61 -10.42 -1.32
C ASP A 11 14.26 -9.52 -0.25
N SER A 12 14.88 -8.41 -0.65
CA SER A 12 15.49 -7.45 0.29
C SER A 12 14.46 -6.77 1.18
N ILE A 13 13.29 -6.42 0.63
CA ILE A 13 12.17 -5.88 1.41
C ILE A 13 11.72 -6.92 2.44
N HIS A 14 11.49 -8.16 2.02
CA HIS A 14 11.09 -9.25 2.91
C HIS A 14 12.12 -9.54 4.00
N ALA A 15 13.41 -9.58 3.68
CA ALA A 15 14.46 -9.79 4.66
C ALA A 15 14.48 -8.68 5.73
N ALA A 16 14.13 -7.45 5.35
CA ALA A 16 14.14 -6.30 6.26
C ALA A 16 12.87 -6.17 7.12
N VAL A 17 11.67 -6.46 6.57
CA VAL A 17 10.39 -6.24 7.29
C VAL A 17 9.56 -7.49 7.54
N GLY A 18 9.94 -8.63 6.95
CA GLY A 18 9.19 -9.87 6.95
C GLY A 18 7.96 -9.86 6.04
N GLY A 19 6.95 -10.65 6.40
CA GLY A 19 5.68 -10.77 5.68
C GLY A 19 5.77 -11.51 4.33
N ASN A 20 4.66 -11.65 3.61
CA ASN A 20 4.62 -12.38 2.34
C ASN A 20 5.25 -11.56 1.18
N LYS A 21 6.16 -12.19 0.42
CA LYS A 21 6.82 -11.67 -0.79
C LYS A 21 5.89 -11.41 -1.97
N GLU A 22 4.69 -11.97 -2.01
CA GLU A 22 3.77 -11.79 -3.15
C GLU A 22 2.74 -10.68 -2.90
N SER A 23 2.47 -10.37 -1.63
CA SER A 23 1.39 -9.44 -1.27
C SER A 23 1.82 -7.98 -1.44
N PHE A 24 0.96 -7.16 -2.06
CA PHE A 24 1.18 -5.71 -2.16
C PHE A 24 1.12 -5.00 -0.80
N LEU A 25 0.47 -5.60 0.21
CA LEU A 25 0.53 -5.21 1.60
C LEU A 25 1.02 -6.42 2.43
N PRO A 26 2.34 -6.67 2.51
CA PRO A 26 2.87 -7.76 3.32
C PRO A 26 2.44 -7.62 4.77
N ALA A 27 1.93 -8.71 5.33
CA ALA A 27 1.53 -8.80 6.73
C ALA A 27 2.49 -9.70 7.51
N HIS A 28 2.91 -9.26 8.70
CA HIS A 28 3.70 -10.06 9.64
C HIS A 28 3.15 -9.86 11.06
N ARG A 29 2.91 -10.97 11.78
CA ARG A 29 2.37 -10.97 13.16
C ARG A 29 1.11 -10.08 13.32
N GLY A 30 0.18 -10.19 12.37
CA GLY A 30 -1.10 -9.46 12.42
C GLY A 30 -1.01 -7.97 12.07
N LYS A 31 0.14 -7.48 11.60
CA LYS A 31 0.35 -6.07 11.22
C LYS A 31 0.79 -5.97 9.76
N ILE A 32 0.43 -4.87 9.11
CA ILE A 32 1.00 -4.54 7.79
C ILE A 32 2.37 -3.91 8.02
N VAL A 33 3.39 -4.46 7.34
CA VAL A 33 4.80 -4.10 7.57
C VAL A 33 5.44 -3.36 6.39
N ALA A 34 4.78 -3.32 5.24
CA ALA A 34 5.17 -2.50 4.09
C ALA A 34 3.96 -2.31 3.16
N ALA A 35 4.09 -1.36 2.22
CA ALA A 35 3.26 -1.29 1.04
C ALA A 35 4.13 -1.35 -0.21
N CYS A 36 3.86 -2.26 -1.13
CA CYS A 36 4.59 -2.46 -2.37
C CYS A 36 3.62 -2.35 -3.53
N LEU A 37 3.51 -1.13 -4.04
CA LEU A 37 2.41 -0.67 -4.86
C LEU A 37 2.81 -0.67 -6.33
N ARG A 38 1.85 -1.06 -7.17
CA ARG A 38 1.97 -0.99 -8.62
C ARG A 38 1.27 0.29 -9.10
N PRO A 39 1.95 1.17 -9.85
CA PRO A 39 1.35 2.42 -10.35
C PRO A 39 0.06 2.21 -11.14
N GLU A 40 -0.02 1.11 -11.91
CA GLU A 40 -1.17 0.79 -12.77
C GLU A 40 -2.42 0.40 -11.95
N LEU A 41 -2.24 0.03 -10.68
CA LEU A 41 -3.33 -0.28 -9.75
C LEU A 41 -3.50 0.80 -8.67
N ASN A 42 -2.53 1.70 -8.52
CA ASN A 42 -2.51 2.75 -7.51
C ASN A 42 -1.92 4.03 -8.14
N PRO A 43 -2.63 4.66 -9.09
CA PRO A 43 -2.14 5.85 -9.80
C PRO A 43 -2.00 7.08 -8.89
N LYS A 44 -2.64 7.05 -7.72
CA LYS A 44 -2.57 8.09 -6.69
C LYS A 44 -1.72 7.68 -5.47
N ALA A 45 -0.88 6.66 -5.62
CA ALA A 45 0.11 6.31 -4.61
C ALA A 45 1.22 7.38 -4.55
N PRO A 46 1.87 7.57 -3.39
CA PRO A 46 1.64 6.87 -2.11
C PRO A 46 0.48 7.41 -1.26
N GLU A 47 -0.10 8.57 -1.61
CA GLU A 47 -1.13 9.26 -0.81
C GLU A 47 -2.44 8.47 -0.70
N TYR A 48 -2.76 7.65 -1.70
CA TYR A 48 -3.94 6.79 -1.70
C TYR A 48 -3.59 5.38 -2.14
N ILE A 49 -4.01 4.39 -1.33
CA ILE A 49 -3.87 2.96 -1.63
C ILE A 49 -5.25 2.38 -1.93
N VAL A 50 -5.38 1.74 -3.09
CA VAL A 50 -6.62 1.11 -3.55
C VAL A 50 -6.58 -0.38 -3.21
N CYS A 51 -7.55 -0.83 -2.41
CA CYS A 51 -7.74 -2.23 -2.07
C CYS A 51 -8.94 -2.77 -2.84
N ASN A 52 -8.71 -3.77 -3.70
CA ASN A 52 -9.80 -4.42 -4.43
C ASN A 52 -10.67 -5.32 -3.51
N SER A 53 -11.73 -5.90 -4.06
CA SER A 53 -12.68 -6.75 -3.35
C SER A 53 -12.20 -8.18 -3.10
N GLY A 54 -10.98 -8.55 -3.53
CA GLY A 54 -10.38 -9.83 -3.22
C GLY A 54 -10.12 -9.98 -1.72
N ALA A 55 -10.34 -11.18 -1.17
CA ALA A 55 -10.27 -11.44 0.27
C ALA A 55 -8.95 -10.96 0.92
N ALA A 56 -7.81 -11.22 0.26
CA ALA A 56 -6.50 -10.82 0.75
C ALA A 56 -6.33 -9.29 0.79
N ALA A 57 -6.72 -8.58 -0.27
CA ALA A 57 -6.62 -7.11 -0.33
C ALA A 57 -7.57 -6.45 0.66
N ARG A 58 -8.80 -6.96 0.79
CA ARG A 58 -9.79 -6.49 1.76
C ARG A 58 -9.28 -6.63 3.20
N ALA A 59 -8.75 -7.80 3.56
CA ALA A 59 -8.21 -8.05 4.89
C ALA A 59 -6.99 -7.18 5.19
N ALA A 60 -6.05 -7.07 4.24
CA ALA A 60 -4.87 -6.24 4.41
C ALA A 60 -5.21 -4.76 4.53
N GLY A 61 -6.13 -4.26 3.70
CA GLY A 61 -6.60 -2.88 3.75
C GLY A 61 -7.34 -2.56 5.06
N HIS A 62 -8.16 -3.49 5.56
CA HIS A 62 -8.79 -3.34 6.87
C HIS A 62 -7.75 -3.21 7.99
N THR A 63 -6.75 -4.11 8.00
CA THR A 63 -5.66 -4.08 9.00
C THR A 63 -4.86 -2.77 8.92
N LEU A 64 -4.44 -2.34 7.72
CA LEU A 64 -3.69 -1.10 7.55
C LEU A 64 -4.48 0.12 8.02
N SER A 65 -5.78 0.19 7.70
CA SER A 65 -6.62 1.33 8.08
C SER A 65 -6.78 1.52 9.59
N ARG A 66 -6.54 0.48 10.39
CA ARG A 66 -6.64 0.52 11.85
C ARG A 66 -5.27 0.67 12.53
N GLN A 67 -4.18 0.58 11.77
CA GLN A 67 -2.82 0.67 12.30
C GLN A 67 -2.34 2.13 12.30
N SER A 68 -1.85 2.59 13.44
CA SER A 68 -1.22 3.91 13.59
C SER A 68 0.29 3.91 13.33
N ALA A 69 0.93 2.74 13.35
CA ALA A 69 2.36 2.62 13.11
C ALA A 69 2.71 2.91 11.65
N PRO A 70 3.72 3.76 11.38
CA PRO A 70 4.15 4.06 10.03
C PRO A 70 4.73 2.81 9.36
N ILE A 71 4.48 2.66 8.05
CA ILE A 71 5.01 1.58 7.23
C ILE A 71 5.88 2.14 6.10
N PRO A 72 6.96 1.44 5.70
CA PRO A 72 7.68 1.79 4.50
C PRO A 72 6.83 1.55 3.25
N VAL A 73 6.79 2.53 2.35
CA VAL A 73 6.07 2.45 1.07
C VAL A 73 7.06 2.38 -0.07
N PHE A 74 6.78 1.46 -1.00
CA PHE A 74 7.57 1.24 -2.19
C PHE A 74 6.69 1.27 -3.44
N ILE A 75 7.17 1.91 -4.50
CA ILE A 75 6.48 2.02 -5.78
C ILE A 75 7.25 1.25 -6.84
N ARG A 76 6.58 0.30 -7.51
CA ARG A 76 7.18 -0.50 -8.59
C ARG A 76 7.66 0.40 -9.73
N GLN A 77 8.92 0.24 -10.10
CA GLN A 77 9.58 0.85 -11.25
C GLN A 77 9.69 -0.15 -12.41
N ASP A 78 9.92 -1.43 -12.09
CA ASP A 78 10.03 -2.54 -13.05
C ASP A 78 9.67 -3.87 -12.36
N THR A 79 9.71 -4.99 -13.08
CA THR A 79 9.30 -6.34 -12.68
C THR A 79 9.80 -6.76 -11.30
N ASP A 80 11.04 -6.41 -10.94
CA ASP A 80 11.62 -6.68 -9.61
C ASP A 80 12.31 -5.46 -8.98
N ARG A 81 11.85 -4.25 -9.35
CA ARG A 81 12.46 -3.01 -8.87
C ARG A 81 11.41 -2.12 -8.23
N TYR A 82 11.54 -1.90 -6.92
CA TYR A 82 10.60 -1.14 -6.11
C TYR A 82 11.32 0.01 -5.42
N ARG A 83 10.96 1.23 -5.76
CA ARG A 83 11.55 2.45 -5.19
C ARG A 83 10.96 2.74 -3.83
N PHE A 84 11.80 2.89 -2.80
CA PHE A 84 11.35 3.37 -1.50
C PHE A 84 11.03 4.87 -1.57
N VAL A 85 9.79 5.25 -1.21
CA VAL A 85 9.30 6.64 -1.27
C VAL A 85 9.03 7.25 0.10
N GLY A 86 9.42 6.56 1.17
CA GLY A 86 9.32 7.03 2.55
C GLY A 86 8.41 6.17 3.42
N HIS A 87 8.28 6.58 4.68
CA HIS A 87 7.37 5.99 5.63
C HIS A 87 6.05 6.75 5.63
N TYR A 88 4.93 6.03 5.67
CA TYR A 88 3.59 6.61 5.65
C TYR A 88 2.72 6.00 6.75
N THR A 89 1.82 6.82 7.29
CA THR A 89 0.82 6.39 8.27
C THR A 89 -0.56 6.45 7.64
N ALA A 90 -1.42 5.46 7.92
CA ALA A 90 -2.82 5.53 7.51
C ALA A 90 -3.52 6.68 8.27
N GLN A 91 -4.25 7.52 7.53
CA GLN A 91 -4.95 8.68 8.08
C GLN A 91 -6.46 8.47 8.07
N GLU A 92 -7.01 8.11 6.92
CA GLU A 92 -8.45 7.95 6.70
C GLU A 92 -8.69 6.72 5.82
N SER A 93 -9.90 6.19 5.87
CA SER A 93 -10.31 5.10 4.99
C SER A 93 -11.72 5.28 4.48
N PHE A 94 -11.90 5.07 3.18
CA PHE A 94 -13.15 5.14 2.46
C PHE A 94 -13.61 3.74 2.09
N THR A 95 -14.90 3.45 2.25
CA THR A 95 -15.45 2.12 1.96
C THR A 95 -16.75 2.14 1.17
N THR A 96 -17.40 3.30 1.06
CA THR A 96 -18.60 3.40 0.22
C THR A 96 -18.20 3.53 -1.25
N GLN A 97 -19.06 3.06 -2.15
CA GLN A 97 -18.80 3.11 -3.58
C GLN A 97 -18.59 4.55 -4.08
N ASN A 98 -19.39 5.50 -3.57
CA ASN A 98 -19.30 6.91 -3.95
C ASN A 98 -17.98 7.55 -3.52
N GLU A 99 -17.49 7.25 -2.32
CA GLU A 99 -16.19 7.76 -1.86
C GLU A 99 -15.01 7.10 -2.58
N CYS A 100 -15.13 5.83 -2.97
CA CYS A 100 -14.07 5.10 -3.67
C CYS A 100 -13.98 5.45 -5.17
N ALA A 101 -15.08 5.83 -5.82
CA ALA A 101 -15.15 6.07 -7.26
C ALA A 101 -14.09 7.05 -7.83
N PRO A 102 -13.74 8.17 -7.16
CA PRO A 102 -12.69 9.07 -7.65
C PRO A 102 -11.30 8.45 -7.69
N TYR A 103 -11.07 7.33 -7.00
CA TYR A 103 -9.77 6.66 -6.91
C TYR A 103 -9.66 5.46 -7.84
N THR A 104 -10.75 5.09 -8.53
CA THR A 104 -10.71 4.00 -9.52
C THR A 104 -10.26 4.46 -10.89
N GLN A 105 -10.27 5.78 -11.16
CA GLN A 105 -9.79 6.36 -12.41
C GLN A 105 -8.31 6.03 -12.63
N GLY A 106 -8.00 5.38 -13.75
CA GLY A 106 -6.64 4.92 -14.08
C GLY A 106 -6.20 3.65 -13.35
N THR A 107 -7.01 3.15 -12.41
CA THR A 107 -6.87 1.78 -11.91
C THR A 107 -7.66 0.88 -12.86
N GLY A 108 -7.17 -0.29 -13.24
CA GLY A 108 -7.97 -1.25 -14.02
C GLY A 108 -9.22 -1.81 -13.31
N PHE A 109 -9.66 -1.19 -12.21
CA PHE A 109 -10.79 -1.60 -11.39
C PHE A 109 -12.00 -0.69 -11.61
N THR A 110 -13.19 -1.28 -11.53
CA THR A 110 -14.44 -0.55 -11.37
C THR A 110 -14.68 -0.19 -9.90
N ALA A 111 -15.56 0.78 -9.63
CA ALA A 111 -15.93 1.15 -8.25
C ALA A 111 -16.48 -0.03 -7.43
N ALA A 112 -17.19 -0.97 -8.06
CA ALA A 112 -17.70 -2.18 -7.40
C ALA A 112 -16.60 -3.20 -7.05
N GLN A 113 -15.46 -3.15 -7.75
CA GLN A 113 -14.30 -4.00 -7.49
C GLN A 113 -13.37 -3.42 -6.43
N VAL A 114 -13.62 -2.23 -5.91
CA VAL A 114 -12.85 -1.61 -4.83
C VAL A 114 -13.58 -1.77 -3.51
N SER A 115 -12.92 -2.41 -2.54
CA SER A 115 -13.48 -2.62 -1.21
C SER A 115 -13.10 -1.51 -0.23
N ARG A 116 -11.97 -0.85 -0.45
CA ARG A 116 -11.47 0.23 0.40
C ARG A 116 -10.45 1.08 -0.33
N VAL A 117 -10.44 2.38 -0.02
CA VAL A 117 -9.32 3.27 -0.31
C VAL A 117 -8.77 3.78 1.02
N ILE A 118 -7.45 3.79 1.17
CA ILE A 118 -6.79 4.27 2.38
C ILE A 118 -6.01 5.53 2.02
N ARG A 119 -6.32 6.63 2.69
CA ARG A 119 -5.53 7.85 2.63
C ARG A 119 -4.32 7.69 3.55
N MET A 120 -3.16 7.97 3.00
CA MET A 120 -1.88 7.89 3.68
C MET A 120 -1.32 9.30 3.85
N ARG A 121 -0.59 9.51 4.94
CA ARG A 121 0.20 10.74 5.16
C ARG A 121 1.67 10.40 5.35
N PRO A 122 2.61 11.19 4.80
CA PRO A 122 4.03 11.02 5.10
C PRO A 122 4.27 11.04 6.61
N HIS A 123 5.04 10.10 7.12
CA HIS A 123 5.52 10.10 8.48
C HIS A 123 6.80 10.93 8.54
N ARG A 124 6.73 12.12 9.14
CA ARG A 124 7.90 12.90 9.50
C ARG A 124 8.23 12.55 10.94
N SER A 125 9.40 11.96 11.16
CA SER A 125 9.98 11.89 12.49
C SER A 125 10.39 13.32 12.85
N GLU A 126 9.77 13.89 13.88
CA GLU A 126 10.27 15.12 14.51
C GLU A 126 11.58 14.86 15.24
#